data_AF-A0A8T5MH00-F1
#
_entry.id   AF-A0A8T5MH00-F1
#
_cell.length_a   1.000
_cell.length_b   1.000
_cell.length_c   1.000
_cell.angle_alpha   90.00
_cell.angle_beta   90.00
_cell.angle_gamma   90.00
#
_symmetry.space_group_name_H-M   'P 1'
#
loop_
_entity.id
_entity.type
_entity.pdbx_description
1 polymer ?
#
loop_
_entity_poly.entity_id
_entity_poly.type
_entity_poly.pdbx_seq_one_letter_code
_entity_poly.pdbx_strand_id
1 'polypeptide(L)'
;MLKLGDPKNAFWEALLLTVIVFVIGLLIGVAVENSRADKLNTSYENSEISLMDVLTLESISSMDGLSCDNLIGSNLAFADRIYEESRILDNYNSANKISSEIKTVYKKYDLLRTLLWSGALKVREQCPDRFSIVVYLYQREGSSIDEKAAQNVWSKILGELKERRGGDIVLIPISVDNDLSSLALMISQYNISSYPAVIVNDHVFTEPVTVEDLESYLDDDSLIHLN
;
A
#
# COMPACT_ATOMS: atom_id res chain seq x y z
N MET A 1 -59.14 -15.92 9.48
CA MET A 1 -58.87 -17.37 9.62
C MET A 1 -58.28 -17.86 8.31
N LEU A 2 -56.96 -18.05 8.26
CA LEU A 2 -56.30 -18.74 7.15
C LEU A 2 -56.73 -20.21 7.23
N LYS A 3 -57.48 -20.68 6.23
CA LYS A 3 -57.75 -22.11 6.05
C LYS A 3 -56.41 -22.77 5.77
N LEU A 4 -55.79 -23.38 6.79
CA LEU A 4 -54.69 -24.30 6.57
C LEU A 4 -55.25 -25.50 5.80
N GLY A 5 -54.82 -25.63 4.55
CA GLY A 5 -55.10 -26.79 3.71
C GLY A 5 -54.48 -28.06 4.28
N ASP A 6 -54.84 -29.20 3.67
CA ASP A 6 -54.42 -30.56 4.00
C ASP A 6 -52.93 -30.62 4.45
N PRO A 7 -52.59 -31.22 5.61
CA PRO A 7 -51.22 -31.21 6.17
C PRO A 7 -50.11 -31.71 5.24
N LYS A 8 -50.44 -32.45 4.18
CA LYS A 8 -49.49 -32.86 3.14
C LYS A 8 -49.05 -31.71 2.22
N ASN A 9 -49.89 -30.69 2.04
CA ASN A 9 -49.62 -29.53 1.19
C ASN A 9 -48.74 -28.50 1.91
N ALA A 10 -48.82 -28.43 3.24
CA ALA A 10 -48.05 -27.50 4.05
C ALA A 10 -46.52 -27.68 3.90
N PHE A 11 -46.05 -28.92 3.76
CA PHE A 11 -44.63 -29.21 3.52
C PHE A 11 -44.16 -28.70 2.15
N TRP A 12 -44.99 -28.84 1.12
CA TRP A 12 -44.67 -28.37 -0.22
C TRP A 12 -44.67 -26.85 -0.29
N GLU A 13 -45.67 -26.21 0.32
CA GLU A 13 -45.75 -24.75 0.42
C GLU A 13 -44.52 -24.15 1.15
N ALA A 14 -44.08 -24.77 2.25
CA ALA A 14 -42.88 -24.35 2.97
C ALA A 14 -41.58 -24.55 2.17
N LEU A 15 -41.46 -25.66 1.43
CA LEU A 15 -40.33 -25.92 0.55
C LEU A 15 -40.25 -24.87 -0.57
N LEU A 16 -41.37 -24.58 -1.21
CA LEU A 16 -41.46 -23.54 -2.26
C LEU A 16 -41.02 -22.19 -1.71
N LEU A 17 -41.52 -21.80 -0.53
CA LEU A 17 -41.17 -20.53 0.09
C LEU A 17 -39.68 -20.45 0.44
N THR A 18 -39.09 -21.55 0.94
CA THR A 18 -37.66 -21.63 1.24
C THR A 18 -36.81 -21.50 -0.02
N VAL A 19 -37.19 -22.18 -1.11
CA VAL A 19 -36.49 -22.08 -2.40
C VAL A 19 -36.56 -20.66 -2.94
N ILE A 20 -37.72 -19.99 -2.85
CA ILE A 20 -37.86 -18.60 -3.30
C ILE A 20 -36.95 -17.67 -2.49
N VAL A 21 -36.98 -17.76 -1.16
CA VAL A 21 -36.14 -16.93 -0.29
C VAL A 21 -34.65 -17.21 -0.54
N PHE A 22 -34.29 -18.48 -0.72
CA PHE A 22 -32.91 -18.88 -1.03
C PHE A 22 -32.44 -18.34 -2.37
N VAL A 23 -33.24 -18.44 -3.43
CA VAL A 23 -32.91 -17.91 -4.76
C VAL A 23 -32.78 -16.40 -4.72
N ILE A 24 -33.69 -15.69 -4.04
CA ILE A 24 -33.58 -14.24 -3.86
C ILE A 24 -32.31 -13.87 -3.10
N GLY A 25 -32.01 -14.57 -2.01
CA GLY A 25 -30.78 -14.36 -1.23
C GLY A 25 -29.52 -14.61 -2.06
N LEU A 26 -29.52 -15.66 -2.90
CA LEU A 26 -28.42 -15.97 -3.80
C LEU A 26 -28.24 -14.89 -4.86
N LEU A 27 -29.32 -14.42 -5.49
CA LEU A 27 -29.27 -13.34 -6.48
C LEU A 27 -28.77 -12.03 -5.88
N ILE A 28 -29.21 -11.67 -4.67
CA ILE A 28 -28.70 -10.51 -3.94
C ILE A 28 -27.21 -10.68 -3.64
N GLY A 29 -26.80 -11.87 -3.18
CA GLY A 29 -25.40 -12.18 -2.92
C GLY A 29 -24.52 -12.03 -4.16
N VAL A 30 -24.95 -12.55 -5.30
CA VAL A 30 -24.25 -12.43 -6.59
C VAL A 30 -24.19 -10.96 -7.04
N ALA A 31 -25.28 -10.20 -6.90
CA ALA A 31 -25.28 -8.78 -7.27
C ALA A 31 -24.30 -7.95 -6.42
N VAL A 32 -24.22 -8.22 -5.12
CA VAL A 32 -23.26 -7.56 -4.22
C VAL A 32 -21.82 -7.95 -4.58
N GLU A 33 -21.55 -9.21 -4.87
CA GLU A 33 -20.22 -9.68 -5.25
C GLU A 33 -19.77 -9.07 -6.59
N ASN A 34 -20.64 -9.05 -7.60
CA ASN A 34 -20.34 -8.44 -8.90
C ASN A 34 -20.04 -6.93 -8.75
N SER A 35 -20.80 -6.21 -7.93
CA SER A 35 -20.53 -4.79 -7.68
C SER A 35 -19.17 -4.56 -6.98
N ARG A 36 -18.71 -5.50 -6.14
CA ARG A 36 -17.37 -5.45 -5.54
C ARG A 36 -16.29 -5.75 -6.55
N ALA A 37 -16.49 -6.78 -7.39
CA ALA A 37 -15.57 -7.15 -8.45
C ALA A 37 -15.37 -6.01 -9.46
N ASP A 38 -16.44 -5.33 -9.87
CA ASP A 38 -16.36 -4.18 -10.76
C ASP A 38 -15.56 -3.02 -10.14
N LYS A 39 -15.79 -2.72 -8.86
CA LYS A 39 -15.01 -1.69 -8.15
C LYS A 39 -13.51 -2.01 -8.09
N LEU A 40 -13.16 -3.28 -7.86
CA LEU A 40 -11.77 -3.72 -7.88
C LEU A 40 -11.16 -3.59 -9.28
N ASN A 41 -11.93 -3.91 -10.33
CA ASN A 41 -11.45 -3.80 -11.71
C ASN A 41 -11.24 -2.34 -12.15
N THR A 42 -12.16 -1.43 -11.80
CA THR A 42 -11.96 0.01 -12.04
C THR A 42 -10.79 0.57 -11.25
N SER A 43 -10.61 0.15 -9.99
CA SER A 43 -9.42 0.52 -9.22
C SER A 43 -8.14 0.02 -9.91
N TYR A 44 -8.17 -1.18 -10.49
CA TYR A 44 -7.05 -1.74 -11.22
C TYR A 44 -6.65 -0.90 -12.43
N GLU A 45 -7.63 -0.52 -13.27
CA GLU A 45 -7.40 0.33 -14.45
C GLU A 45 -6.82 1.69 -14.04
N ASN A 46 -7.34 2.30 -12.97
CA ASN A 46 -6.85 3.59 -12.47
C ASN A 46 -5.41 3.51 -11.95
N SER A 47 -5.02 2.43 -11.25
CA SER A 47 -3.64 2.27 -10.81
C SER A 47 -2.68 2.02 -11.99
N GLU A 48 -3.14 1.36 -13.06
CA GLU A 48 -2.33 1.19 -14.28
C GLU A 48 -2.14 2.50 -15.04
N ILE A 49 -3.19 3.31 -15.16
CA ILE A 49 -3.09 4.67 -15.71
C ILE A 49 -2.14 5.51 -14.85
N SER A 50 -2.27 5.46 -13.52
CA SER A 50 -1.40 6.21 -12.60
C SER A 50 0.07 5.76 -12.71
N LEU A 51 0.31 4.45 -12.88
CA LEU A 51 1.63 3.91 -13.16
C LEU A 51 2.21 4.49 -14.47
N MET A 52 1.44 4.45 -15.55
CA MET A 52 1.89 4.94 -16.84
C MET A 52 2.12 6.45 -16.83
N ASP A 53 1.30 7.20 -16.09
CA ASP A 53 1.46 8.63 -15.88
C ASP A 53 2.78 8.94 -15.15
N VAL A 54 3.10 8.19 -14.08
CA VAL A 54 4.37 8.33 -13.35
C VAL A 54 5.57 7.98 -14.20
N LEU A 55 5.54 6.86 -14.93
CA LEU A 55 6.63 6.49 -15.84
C LEU A 55 6.82 7.53 -16.96
N THR A 56 5.72 8.10 -17.44
CA THR A 56 5.74 9.19 -18.43
C THR A 56 6.34 10.45 -17.81
N LEU A 57 5.95 10.81 -16.60
CA LEU A 57 6.52 11.94 -15.86
C LEU A 57 8.01 11.73 -15.58
N GLU A 58 8.45 10.52 -15.25
CA GLU A 58 9.88 10.21 -15.11
C GLU A 58 10.63 10.42 -16.43
N SER A 59 10.02 10.06 -17.57
CA SER A 59 10.59 10.32 -18.90
C SER A 59 10.59 11.82 -19.28
N ILE A 60 9.61 12.59 -18.79
CA ILE A 60 9.52 14.04 -19.05
C ILE A 60 10.40 14.84 -18.08
N SER A 61 10.60 14.37 -16.84
CA SER A 61 11.48 14.98 -15.83
C SER A 61 12.96 14.98 -16.23
N SER A 62 13.34 14.17 -17.23
CA SER A 62 14.64 14.26 -17.90
C SER A 62 14.71 15.34 -18.99
N MET A 63 13.61 16.06 -19.27
CA MET A 63 13.59 17.21 -20.17
C MET A 63 13.80 18.47 -19.32
N ASP A 64 14.85 19.24 -19.64
CA ASP A 64 15.23 20.44 -18.89
C ASP A 64 14.05 21.43 -18.69
N GLY A 65 13.91 21.98 -17.48
CA GLY A 65 13.05 23.13 -17.20
C GLY A 65 11.86 22.91 -16.25
N LEU A 66 11.73 21.74 -15.61
CA LEU A 66 10.72 21.51 -14.57
C LEU A 66 11.17 22.10 -13.22
N SER A 67 10.25 22.77 -12.52
CA SER A 67 10.52 23.30 -11.18
C SER A 67 10.51 22.18 -10.13
N CYS A 68 11.37 22.29 -9.13
CA CYS A 68 11.41 21.34 -8.00
C CYS A 68 10.06 21.23 -7.29
N ASP A 69 9.33 22.34 -7.17
CA ASP A 69 8.00 22.34 -6.54
C ASP A 69 7.01 21.44 -7.28
N ASN A 70 7.06 21.41 -8.62
CA ASN A 70 6.20 20.55 -9.42
C ASN A 70 6.60 19.08 -9.29
N LEU A 71 7.90 18.79 -9.30
CA LEU A 71 8.41 17.41 -9.16
C LEU A 71 8.08 16.82 -7.79
N ILE A 72 8.35 17.57 -6.72
CA ILE A 72 8.05 17.16 -5.35
C ILE A 72 6.54 17.04 -5.14
N GLY A 73 5.78 18.04 -5.59
CA GLY A 73 4.31 18.02 -5.47
C GLY A 73 3.68 16.85 -6.21
N SER A 74 4.21 16.48 -7.38
CA SER A 74 3.74 15.31 -8.12
C SER A 74 4.10 13.99 -7.42
N ASN A 75 5.30 13.89 -6.85
CA ASN A 75 5.72 12.70 -6.13
C ASN A 75 4.92 12.49 -4.83
N LEU A 76 4.66 13.57 -4.08
CA LEU A 76 3.75 13.55 -2.92
C LEU A 76 2.33 13.16 -3.31
N ALA A 77 1.79 13.73 -4.39
CA ALA A 77 0.46 13.37 -4.89
C ALA A 77 0.37 11.89 -5.32
N PHE A 78 1.44 11.33 -5.88
CA PHE A 78 1.51 9.91 -6.20
C PHE A 78 1.56 9.05 -4.92
N ALA A 79 2.34 9.44 -3.92
CA ALA A 79 2.39 8.78 -2.62
C ALA A 79 1.02 8.76 -1.92
N ASP A 80 0.34 9.91 -1.88
CA ASP A 80 -0.99 10.03 -1.28
C ASP A 80 -2.03 9.16 -1.99
N ARG A 81 -1.96 9.09 -3.33
CA ARG A 81 -2.84 8.20 -4.11
C ARG A 81 -2.59 6.73 -3.79
N ILE A 82 -1.34 6.28 -3.79
CA ILE A 82 -0.98 4.90 -3.41
C ILE A 82 -1.51 4.58 -2.01
N TYR A 83 -1.36 5.52 -1.06
CA TYR A 83 -1.82 5.37 0.30
C TYR A 83 -3.34 5.18 0.36
N GLU A 84 -4.12 6.10 -0.22
CA GLU A 84 -5.58 6.03 -0.20
C GLU A 84 -6.12 4.78 -0.90
N GLU A 85 -5.53 4.38 -2.01
CA GLU A 85 -5.88 3.13 -2.70
C GLU A 85 -5.55 1.89 -1.84
N SER A 86 -4.41 1.87 -1.16
CA SER A 86 -4.03 0.75 -0.28
C SER A 86 -4.95 0.62 0.94
N ARG A 87 -5.47 1.72 1.48
CA ARG A 87 -6.47 1.69 2.56
C ARG A 87 -7.77 1.01 2.14
N ILE A 88 -8.20 1.25 0.90
CA ILE A 88 -9.38 0.59 0.34
C ILE A 88 -9.15 -0.93 0.30
N LEU A 89 -7.97 -1.37 -0.13
CA LEU A 89 -7.60 -2.79 -0.16
C LEU A 89 -7.59 -3.43 1.23
N ASP A 90 -7.02 -2.76 2.23
CA ASP A 90 -6.99 -3.28 3.61
C ASP A 90 -8.39 -3.42 4.22
N ASN A 91 -9.30 -2.50 3.88
CA ASN A 91 -10.71 -2.61 4.24
C ASN A 91 -11.39 -3.83 3.57
N TYR A 92 -11.02 -4.18 2.34
CA TYR A 92 -11.54 -5.39 1.69
C TYR A 92 -10.92 -6.67 2.26
N ASN A 93 -9.64 -6.66 2.65
CA ASN A 93 -8.96 -7.83 3.19
C ASN A 93 -9.44 -8.18 4.62
N SER A 94 -9.75 -7.17 5.45
CA SER A 94 -10.33 -7.38 6.79
C SER A 94 -11.71 -8.06 6.78
N ALA A 95 -12.38 -8.14 5.62
CA ALA A 95 -13.60 -8.92 5.40
C ALA A 95 -13.35 -10.42 5.10
N ASN A 96 -12.09 -10.87 5.15
CA ASN A 96 -11.65 -12.24 5.36
C ASN A 96 -11.92 -13.27 4.24
N LYS A 97 -11.57 -12.93 2.99
CA LYS A 97 -11.30 -13.91 1.94
C LYS A 97 -9.97 -13.58 1.26
N ILE A 98 -8.89 -14.21 1.71
CA ILE A 98 -7.62 -14.20 0.98
C ILE A 98 -7.82 -15.09 -0.26
N SER A 99 -8.23 -14.48 -1.38
CA SER A 99 -8.17 -15.13 -2.68
C SER A 99 -6.81 -14.89 -3.34
N SER A 100 -6.44 -15.73 -4.30
CA SER A 100 -5.25 -15.53 -5.12
C SER A 100 -5.24 -14.18 -5.84
N GLU A 101 -6.42 -13.61 -6.13
CA GLU A 101 -6.51 -12.28 -6.75
C GLU A 101 -5.97 -11.17 -5.82
N ILE A 102 -6.22 -11.25 -4.51
CA ILE A 102 -5.72 -10.24 -3.55
C ILE A 102 -4.20 -10.25 -3.46
N LYS A 103 -3.55 -11.42 -3.56
CA LYS A 103 -2.07 -11.49 -3.57
C LYS A 103 -1.48 -10.74 -4.77
N THR A 104 -2.06 -10.90 -5.95
CA THR A 104 -1.64 -10.17 -7.17
C THR A 104 -1.81 -8.67 -6.99
N VAL A 105 -2.89 -8.23 -6.34
CA VAL A 105 -3.13 -6.83 -6.04
C VAL A 105 -2.07 -6.28 -5.08
N TYR A 106 -1.73 -6.99 -4.00
CA TYR A 106 -0.66 -6.58 -3.09
C TYR A 106 0.70 -6.47 -3.81
N LYS A 107 1.03 -7.44 -4.67
CA LYS A 107 2.26 -7.40 -5.47
C LYS A 107 2.31 -6.17 -6.40
N LYS A 108 1.17 -5.78 -6.99
CA LYS A 108 1.07 -4.55 -7.79
C LYS A 108 1.32 -3.30 -6.93
N TYR A 109 0.74 -3.22 -5.73
CA TYR A 109 0.99 -2.08 -4.84
C TYR A 109 2.45 -1.98 -4.38
N ASP A 110 3.08 -3.10 -4.04
CA ASP A 110 4.49 -3.10 -3.67
C ASP A 110 5.38 -2.70 -4.87
N LEU A 111 5.00 -3.02 -6.11
CA LEU A 111 5.65 -2.50 -7.31
C LEU A 111 5.46 -0.98 -7.46
N LEU A 112 4.25 -0.46 -7.27
CA LEU A 112 3.98 0.99 -7.30
C LEU A 112 4.81 1.74 -6.26
N ARG A 113 4.92 1.19 -5.06
CA ARG A 113 5.73 1.77 -3.98
C ARG A 113 7.23 1.69 -4.28
N THR A 114 7.68 0.63 -4.95
CA THR A 114 9.06 0.52 -5.44
C THR A 114 9.36 1.61 -6.48
N LEU A 115 8.41 1.87 -7.38
CA LEU A 115 8.55 2.95 -8.36
C LEU A 115 8.48 4.33 -7.70
N LEU A 116 7.59 4.54 -6.73
CA LEU A 116 7.56 5.76 -5.92
C LEU A 116 8.92 5.99 -5.24
N TRP A 117 9.54 4.94 -4.70
CA TRP A 117 10.87 5.05 -4.10
C TRP A 117 11.94 5.43 -5.13
N SER A 118 11.96 4.77 -6.29
CA SER A 118 12.87 5.11 -7.40
C SER A 118 12.69 6.57 -7.87
N GLY A 119 11.44 6.99 -8.10
CA GLY A 119 11.10 8.34 -8.49
C GLY A 119 11.49 9.37 -7.42
N ALA A 120 11.26 9.05 -6.15
CA ALA A 120 11.68 9.90 -5.03
C ALA A 120 13.20 10.09 -5.00
N LEU A 121 13.99 9.03 -5.20
CA LEU A 121 15.44 9.14 -5.28
C LEU A 121 15.87 10.08 -6.42
N LYS A 122 15.27 9.93 -7.61
CA LYS A 122 15.56 10.80 -8.76
C LYS A 122 15.18 12.26 -8.52
N VAL A 123 14.02 12.51 -7.90
CA VAL A 123 13.61 13.88 -7.53
C VAL A 123 14.57 14.46 -6.50
N ARG A 124 15.03 13.67 -5.51
CA ARG A 124 16.03 14.10 -4.52
C ARG A 124 17.38 14.43 -5.17
N GLU A 125 17.82 13.68 -6.19
CA GLU A 125 19.03 14.00 -6.95
C GLU A 125 18.92 15.35 -7.69
N GLN A 126 17.74 15.67 -8.24
CA GLN A 126 17.50 16.94 -8.96
C GLN A 126 17.21 18.12 -8.01
N CYS A 127 16.61 17.82 -6.86
CA CYS A 127 16.11 18.79 -5.89
C CYS A 127 16.60 18.40 -4.48
N PRO A 128 17.93 18.50 -4.23
CA PRO A 128 18.51 18.13 -2.95
C PRO A 128 17.92 18.98 -1.82
N ASP A 129 17.81 18.37 -0.64
CA ASP A 129 17.45 19.00 0.64
C ASP A 129 16.05 19.66 0.66
N ARG A 130 15.14 19.21 -0.20
CA ARG A 130 13.77 19.73 -0.28
C ARG A 130 12.72 18.85 0.39
N PHE A 131 13.04 17.57 0.58
CA PHE A 131 12.19 16.60 1.26
C PHE A 131 13.03 15.38 1.66
N SER A 132 12.55 14.62 2.63
CA SER A 132 13.18 13.38 3.07
C SER A 132 12.41 12.15 2.60
N ILE A 133 13.14 11.06 2.36
CA ILE A 133 12.58 9.79 1.94
C ILE A 133 12.62 8.84 3.14
N VAL A 134 11.48 8.26 3.50
CA VAL A 134 11.40 7.25 4.57
C VAL A 134 10.82 5.96 3.98
N VAL A 135 11.60 4.89 3.91
CA VAL A 135 11.16 3.59 3.38
C VAL A 135 11.06 2.59 4.50
N TYR A 136 9.90 1.96 4.65
CA TYR A 136 9.69 0.92 5.64
C TYR A 136 9.52 -0.44 4.96
N LEU A 137 10.51 -1.30 5.12
CA LEU A 137 10.56 -2.65 4.59
C LEU A 137 10.07 -3.63 5.65
N TYR A 138 9.03 -4.39 5.34
CA TYR A 138 8.42 -5.34 6.27
C TYR A 138 8.07 -6.68 5.61
N GLN A 139 7.88 -7.71 6.44
CA GLN A 139 7.56 -9.06 6.02
C GLN A 139 6.14 -9.46 6.47
N ARG A 140 5.27 -9.68 5.49
CA ARG A 140 3.86 -10.03 5.70
C ARG A 140 3.66 -11.53 5.88
N GLU A 141 4.34 -12.35 5.07
CA GLU A 141 4.21 -13.80 5.09
C GLU A 141 5.43 -14.45 5.76
N GLY A 142 5.21 -15.44 6.61
CA GLY A 142 6.30 -16.17 7.28
C GLY A 142 6.98 -15.44 8.44
N SER A 143 6.49 -14.24 8.84
CA SER A 143 7.09 -13.50 9.95
C SER A 143 6.90 -14.14 11.32
N SER A 144 7.98 -14.13 12.10
CA SER A 144 8.03 -14.60 13.49
C SER A 144 7.18 -13.72 14.42
N ILE A 145 6.94 -14.19 15.65
CA ILE A 145 6.19 -13.40 16.65
C ILE A 145 6.93 -12.11 16.98
N ASP A 146 8.25 -12.19 17.11
CA ASP A 146 9.10 -11.05 17.46
C ASP A 146 9.15 -10.04 16.31
N GLU A 147 9.25 -10.51 15.05
CA GLU A 147 9.17 -9.65 13.87
C GLU A 147 7.80 -8.94 13.79
N LYS A 148 6.70 -9.64 14.04
CA LYS A 148 5.36 -9.01 14.08
C LYS A 148 5.25 -7.97 15.18
N ALA A 149 5.85 -8.21 16.35
CA ALA A 149 5.89 -7.24 17.43
C ALA A 149 6.69 -5.99 17.02
N ALA A 150 7.89 -6.17 16.45
CA ALA A 150 8.72 -5.08 15.94
C ALA A 150 8.00 -4.29 14.83
N GLN A 151 7.34 -4.97 13.89
CA GLN A 151 6.55 -4.34 12.84
C GLN A 151 5.41 -3.47 13.40
N ASN A 152 4.72 -3.95 14.43
CA ASN A 152 3.65 -3.18 15.08
C ASN A 152 4.19 -1.92 15.78
N VAL A 153 5.38 -2.00 16.36
CA VAL A 153 6.05 -0.85 16.98
C VAL A 153 6.45 0.16 15.90
N TRP A 154 7.13 -0.29 14.85
CA TRP A 154 7.50 0.55 13.71
C TRP A 154 6.31 1.22 13.05
N SER A 155 5.22 0.49 12.79
CA SER A 155 4.01 1.07 12.21
C SER A 155 3.42 2.21 13.03
N LYS A 156 3.54 2.17 14.37
CA LYS A 156 3.11 3.27 15.24
C LYS A 156 4.06 4.46 15.16
N ILE A 157 5.37 4.22 15.28
CA ILE A 157 6.41 5.26 15.19
C ILE A 157 6.31 6.00 13.86
N LEU A 158 6.22 5.27 12.74
CA LEU A 158 6.15 5.85 11.41
C LEU A 158 4.82 6.54 11.13
N GLY A 159 3.73 6.04 11.71
CA GLY A 159 2.44 6.73 11.68
C GLY A 159 2.53 8.09 12.36
N GLU A 160 3.08 8.13 13.57
CA GLU A 160 3.30 9.38 14.31
C GLU A 160 4.27 10.33 13.59
N LEU A 161 5.35 9.80 12.99
CA LEU A 161 6.26 10.59 12.17
C LEU A 161 5.55 11.25 10.98
N LYS A 162 4.67 10.50 10.28
CA LYS A 162 3.87 11.05 9.17
C LYS A 162 2.85 12.09 9.64
N GLU A 163 2.27 11.92 10.82
CA GLU A 163 1.38 12.92 11.42
C GLU A 163 2.12 14.23 11.75
N ARG A 164 3.35 14.15 12.26
CA ARG A 164 4.17 15.31 12.63
C ARG A 164 4.82 16.02 11.45
N ARG A 165 5.35 15.27 10.47
CA ARG A 165 6.20 15.77 9.36
C ARG A 165 5.62 15.50 7.97
N GLY A 166 4.30 15.30 7.86
CA GLY A 166 3.68 14.77 6.65
C GLY A 166 3.91 15.54 5.35
N GLY A 167 4.15 16.85 5.42
CA GLY A 167 4.47 17.69 4.25
C GLY A 167 5.93 17.60 3.79
N ASP A 168 6.83 17.13 4.65
CA ASP A 168 8.28 17.16 4.43
C ASP A 168 8.86 15.77 4.13
N ILE A 169 8.06 14.72 4.33
CA ILE A 169 8.48 13.33 4.14
C ILE A 169 7.60 12.57 3.15
N VAL A 170 8.26 11.75 2.33
CA VAL A 170 7.64 10.70 1.54
C VAL A 170 7.83 9.37 2.30
N LEU A 171 6.78 8.92 2.99
CA LEU A 171 6.77 7.64 3.71
C LEU A 171 6.28 6.52 2.79
N ILE A 172 7.10 5.48 2.59
CA ILE A 172 6.88 4.41 1.62
C ILE A 172 6.96 3.04 2.32
N PRO A 173 5.84 2.45 2.75
CA PRO A 173 5.83 1.12 3.36
C PRO A 173 5.75 0.01 2.30
N ILE A 174 6.76 -0.85 2.18
CA ILE A 174 6.87 -1.90 1.15
C ILE A 174 7.02 -3.29 1.77
N SER A 175 6.22 -4.25 1.31
CA SER A 175 6.40 -5.68 1.67
C SER A 175 7.51 -6.31 0.86
N VAL A 176 8.40 -7.06 1.50
CA VAL A 176 9.50 -7.75 0.82
C VAL A 176 9.14 -9.14 0.29
N ASP A 177 7.95 -9.65 0.61
CA ASP A 177 7.49 -11.03 0.31
C ASP A 177 7.18 -11.30 -1.17
N ASN A 178 7.12 -10.26 -2.00
CA ASN A 178 6.46 -10.31 -3.31
C ASN A 178 7.38 -10.68 -4.48
N ASP A 179 8.62 -11.12 -4.23
CA ASP A 179 9.63 -11.50 -5.23
C ASP A 179 9.74 -10.47 -6.38
N LEU A 180 9.79 -9.19 -6.01
CA LEU A 180 9.99 -8.09 -6.96
C LEU A 180 11.49 -7.91 -7.18
N SER A 181 11.97 -8.25 -8.37
CA SER A 181 13.39 -8.12 -8.72
C SER A 181 13.89 -6.67 -8.64
N SER A 182 13.04 -5.71 -9.01
CA SER A 182 13.33 -4.28 -8.86
C SER A 182 13.57 -3.89 -7.41
N LEU A 183 12.69 -4.32 -6.50
CA LEU A 183 12.83 -4.07 -5.07
C LEU A 183 14.09 -4.74 -4.51
N ALA A 184 14.34 -6.00 -4.86
CA ALA A 184 15.53 -6.73 -4.42
C ALA A 184 16.84 -6.03 -4.83
N LEU A 185 16.89 -5.48 -6.04
CA LEU A 185 18.03 -4.69 -6.51
C LEU A 185 18.21 -3.42 -5.67
N MET A 186 17.13 -2.69 -5.37
CA MET A 186 17.21 -1.48 -4.54
C MET A 186 17.65 -1.80 -3.12
N ILE A 187 17.07 -2.82 -2.49
CA ILE A 187 17.43 -3.26 -1.12
C ILE A 187 18.91 -3.66 -1.04
N SER A 188 19.44 -4.33 -2.08
CA SER A 188 20.83 -4.79 -2.07
C SER A 188 21.86 -3.67 -1.96
N GLN A 189 21.51 -2.44 -2.36
CA GLN A 189 22.37 -1.26 -2.22
C GLN A 189 22.57 -0.85 -0.74
N TYR A 190 21.62 -1.18 0.13
CA TYR A 190 21.62 -0.81 1.55
C TYR A 190 22.13 -1.94 2.47
N ASN A 191 22.56 -3.08 1.91
CA ASN A 191 23.04 -4.26 2.66
C ASN A 191 22.07 -4.77 3.73
N ILE A 192 20.76 -4.64 3.50
CA ILE A 192 19.72 -5.08 4.44
C ILE A 192 19.56 -6.60 4.34
N SER A 193 19.68 -7.27 5.48
CA SER A 193 19.56 -8.74 5.58
C SER A 193 18.51 -9.22 6.59
N SER A 194 17.90 -8.30 7.34
CA SER A 194 16.89 -8.58 8.35
C SER A 194 15.72 -7.61 8.23
N TYR A 195 14.53 -8.08 8.58
CA TYR A 195 13.29 -7.29 8.55
C TYR A 195 12.59 -7.36 9.91
N PRO A 196 11.81 -6.33 10.30
CA PRO A 196 11.60 -5.07 9.60
C PRO A 196 12.85 -4.19 9.50
N ALA A 197 12.90 -3.32 8.51
CA ALA A 197 13.93 -2.30 8.37
C ALA A 197 13.32 -0.96 7.93
N VAL A 198 13.84 0.13 8.47
CA VAL A 198 13.47 1.49 8.07
C VAL A 198 14.70 2.17 7.47
N ILE A 199 14.54 2.77 6.30
CA ILE A 199 15.55 3.61 5.67
C ILE A 199 15.07 5.05 5.80
N VAL A 200 15.86 5.91 6.43
CA VAL A 200 15.64 7.36 6.44
C VAL A 200 16.75 8.00 5.63
N ASN A 201 16.40 8.55 4.48
CA ASN A 201 17.32 9.00 3.45
C ASN A 201 18.27 7.87 3.05
N ASP A 202 19.48 7.83 3.63
CA ASP A 202 20.50 6.83 3.33
C ASP A 202 20.92 6.01 4.58
N HIS A 203 20.22 6.20 5.71
CA HIS A 203 20.47 5.53 6.99
C HIS A 203 19.48 4.39 7.23
N VAL A 204 20.01 3.24 7.66
CA VAL A 204 19.21 2.01 7.89
C VAL A 204 19.04 1.76 9.39
N PHE A 205 17.81 1.49 9.81
CA PHE A 205 17.42 1.10 11.16
C PHE A 205 16.74 -0.26 11.12
N THR A 206 17.31 -1.27 11.77
CA THR A 206 16.68 -2.60 11.92
C THR A 206 15.96 -2.75 13.25
N GLU A 207 16.36 -1.98 14.26
CA GLU A 207 15.77 -1.99 15.60
C GLU A 207 14.89 -0.74 15.81
N PRO A 208 13.74 -0.87 16.49
CA PRO A 208 12.86 0.27 16.76
C PRO A 208 13.57 1.39 17.53
N VAL A 209 13.48 2.61 17.00
CA VAL A 209 13.96 3.85 17.64
C VAL A 209 12.78 4.79 17.92
N THR A 210 13.01 5.91 18.60
CA THR A 210 11.94 6.90 18.86
C THR A 210 11.65 7.75 17.62
N VAL A 211 10.51 8.45 17.63
CA VAL A 211 10.16 9.40 16.55
C VAL A 211 11.19 10.54 16.54
N GLU A 212 11.61 11.00 17.70
CA GLU A 212 12.60 12.04 17.89
C GLU A 212 13.97 11.63 17.33
N ASP A 213 14.36 10.37 17.49
CA ASP A 213 15.57 9.83 16.88
C ASP A 213 15.48 9.92 15.34
N LEU A 214 14.36 9.50 14.73
CA LEU A 214 14.18 9.58 13.28
C LEU A 214 14.20 11.04 12.78
N GLU A 215 13.54 11.96 13.50
CA GLU A 215 13.50 13.39 13.15
C GLU A 215 14.91 13.99 13.08
N SER A 216 15.83 13.55 13.94
CA SER A 216 17.22 14.02 13.90
C SER A 216 17.94 13.72 12.57
N TYR A 217 17.55 12.64 11.87
CA TYR A 217 18.10 12.29 10.55
C TYR A 217 17.34 12.94 9.37
N LEU A 218 16.18 13.54 9.63
CA LEU A 218 15.45 14.34 8.63
C LEU A 218 16.01 15.76 8.55
N ASP A 219 16.51 16.28 9.68
CA ASP A 219 16.98 17.66 9.82
C ASP A 219 18.51 17.80 9.66
N ASP A 220 19.24 16.69 9.51
CA ASP A 220 20.70 16.71 9.38
C ASP A 220 21.15 17.03 7.95
N ASP A 221 21.16 18.33 7.63
CA ASP A 221 21.77 18.92 6.42
C ASP A 221 23.32 18.79 6.38
N SER A 222 23.97 18.19 7.39
CA SER A 222 25.41 18.38 7.61
C SER A 222 26.35 17.24 7.23
N LEU A 223 25.86 16.12 6.65
CA LEU A 223 26.71 14.95 6.38
C LEU A 223 26.94 14.58 4.90
N ILE A 224 26.45 15.37 3.94
CA ILE A 224 26.69 15.12 2.49
C ILE A 224 28.05 15.67 2.00
N HIS A 225 28.85 16.31 2.87
CA HIS A 225 30.19 16.83 2.53
C HIS A 225 31.39 15.94 2.90
N LEU A 226 31.19 14.63 3.13
CA LEU A 226 32.30 13.69 3.30
C LEU A 226 32.17 12.47 2.37
N ASN A 227 32.37 12.71 1.07
CA ASN A 227 33.12 11.81 0.17
C ASN A 227 33.54 12.56 -1.11
#